data_AF-A0A1I4Q741-F1
#
_entry.id   AF-A0A1I4Q741-F1
#
_cell.length_a   1.000
_cell.length_b   1.000
_cell.length_c   1.000
_cell.angle_alpha   90.00
_cell.angle_beta   90.00
_cell.angle_gamma   90.00
#
_symmetry.space_group_name_H-M   'P 1'
#
loop_
_entity.id
_entity.type
_entity.pdbx_description
1 polymer ?
#
loop_
_entity_poly.entity_id
_entity_poly.type
_entity_poly.pdbx_seq_one_letter_code
_entity_poly.pdbx_strand_id
1 'polypeptide(L)' 'MAKYIINHNTEEVHRTAERTRNCRIPEIHATHREDTDNDGRVAQLIRDKYNGCYWCYRSQHTG' A
#
# COMPACT_ATOMS: atom_id res chain seq x y z
N MET A 1 6.19 -6.02 12.85
CA MET A 1 5.29 -6.20 11.69
C MET A 1 5.25 -4.85 11.00
N ALA A 2 5.53 -4.77 9.70
CA ALA A 2 5.58 -3.47 9.02
C ALA A 2 4.21 -2.78 9.02
N LYS A 3 4.17 -1.45 9.15
CA LYS A 3 2.95 -0.64 9.03
C LYS A 3 2.40 -0.61 7.60
N TYR A 4 3.29 -0.67 6.61
CA TYR A 4 2.96 -0.55 5.20
C TYR A 4 3.57 -1.68 4.38
N ILE A 5 2.87 -2.05 3.32
CA ILE A 5 3.37 -2.95 2.28
C ILE A 5 3.21 -2.21 0.97
N ILE A 6 4.30 -2.04 0.25
CA ILE A 6 4.35 -1.35 -1.04
C ILE A 6 4.48 -2.41 -2.13
N ASN A 7 3.62 -2.32 -3.14
CA ASN A 7 3.69 -3.08 -4.37
C ASN A 7 4.28 -2.21 -5.48
N HIS A 8 5.54 -2.45 -5.83
CA HIS A 8 6.23 -1.72 -6.89
C HIS A 8 5.81 -2.16 -8.31
N ASN A 9 5.10 -3.28 -8.47
CA ASN A 9 4.60 -3.72 -9.77
C ASN A 9 3.37 -2.93 -10.21
N THR A 10 2.43 -2.71 -9.28
CA THR A 10 1.20 -1.94 -9.55
C THR A 10 1.25 -0.51 -8.99
N GLU A 11 2.39 -0.15 -8.38
CA GLU A 11 2.60 1.15 -7.75
C GLU A 11 1.53 1.47 -6.69
N GLU A 12 1.23 0.49 -5.84
CA GLU A 12 0.16 0.56 -4.83
C GLU A 12 0.72 0.44 -3.40
N VAL A 13 0.18 1.23 -2.47
CA VAL A 13 0.53 1.20 -1.04
C VAL A 13 -0.62 0.58 -0.24
N HIS A 14 -0.31 -0.41 0.59
CA HIS A 14 -1.25 -1.05 1.51
C HIS A 14 -0.91 -0.71 2.96
N ARG A 15 -1.94 -0.48 3.79
CA ARG A 15 -1.80 -0.38 5.24
C ARG A 15 -2.04 -1.74 5.87
N THR A 16 -1.12 -2.21 6.70
CA THR A 16 -1.27 -3.53 7.35
C THR A 16 -2.36 -3.54 8.41
N ALA A 17 -2.63 -2.40 9.06
CA ALA A 17 -3.72 -2.25 10.03
C ALA A 17 -5.11 -2.29 9.39
N GLU A 18 -5.25 -1.81 8.14
CA GLU A 18 -6.53 -1.74 7.42
C GLU A 18 -6.61 -2.78 6.29
N ARG A 19 -5.78 -3.82 6.36
CA ARG A 19 -5.73 -4.86 5.34
C ARG A 19 -7.04 -5.64 5.31
N THR A 20 -7.56 -5.86 4.10
CA THR A 20 -8.69 -6.75 3.85
C THR A 20 -8.28 -7.86 2.89
N ARG A 21 -9.10 -8.90 2.75
CA ARG A 21 -8.85 -9.96 1.76
C ARG A 21 -8.81 -9.43 0.32
N ASN A 22 -9.45 -8.29 0.07
CA ASN A 22 -9.50 -7.66 -1.25
C ASN A 22 -8.19 -6.93 -1.63
N CYS A 23 -7.28 -6.70 -0.68
CA CYS A 23 -5.99 -6.05 -0.94
C CYS A 23 -5.02 -6.94 -1.73
N ARG A 24 -5.29 -8.25 -1.88
CA ARG A 24 -4.45 -9.21 -2.64
C ARG A 24 -2.96 -9.20 -2.26
N ILE A 25 -2.63 -8.80 -1.02
CA ILE A 25 -1.26 -8.74 -0.50
C ILE A 25 -0.48 -10.06 -0.68
N PRO A 26 -1.07 -11.26 -0.50
CA PRO A 26 -0.37 -12.52 -0.73
C PRO A 26 0.03 -12.76 -2.19
N GLU A 27 -0.60 -12.07 -3.14
CA GLU A 27 -0.31 -12.19 -4.57
C GLU A 27 0.82 -11.24 -5.01
N ILE A 28 1.28 -10.34 -4.12
CA ILE A 28 2.41 -9.46 -4.41
C ILE A 28 3.69 -10.30 -4.42
N HIS A 29 4.32 -10.39 -5.58
CA HIS A 29 5.58 -11.11 -5.76
C HIS A 29 6.69 -10.48 -4.90
N ALA A 30 7.54 -11.31 -4.29
CA ALA A 30 8.56 -10.86 -3.33
C ALA A 30 9.53 -9.81 -3.92
N THR A 31 9.82 -9.87 -5.22
CA THR A 31 10.69 -8.91 -5.93
C THR A 31 10.08 -7.52 -6.10
N HIS A 32 8.76 -7.41 -5.96
CA HIS A 32 8.01 -6.16 -6.08
C HIS A 32 7.46 -5.69 -4.73
N ARG A 33 7.68 -6.46 -3.67
CA ARG A 33 7.16 -6.20 -2.34
C ARG A 33 8.21 -5.49 -1.48
N GLU A 34 7.83 -4.35 -0.92
CA GLU A 34 8.60 -3.68 0.12
C GLU A 34 7.74 -3.52 1.38
N ASP A 35 8.19 -4.09 2.49
CA ASP A 35 7.58 -3.94 3.81
C ASP A 35 8.30 -2.78 4.55
N THR A 36 7.58 -1.73 4.96
CA THR A 36 8.18 -0.55 5.60
C THR A 36 7.33 0.02 6.73
N ASP A 37 8.00 0.63 7.70
CA ASP A 37 7.39 1.39 8.81
C ASP A 37 7.53 2.91 8.63
N ASN A 38 8.14 3.35 7.52
CA ASN A 38 8.49 4.75 7.29
C ASN A 38 7.31 5.54 6.68
N ASP A 39 6.60 6.25 7.55
CA ASP A 39 5.47 7.11 7.18
C ASP A 39 5.86 8.20 6.15
N GLY A 40 7.05 8.79 6.27
CA GLY A 40 7.54 9.83 5.37
C GLY A 40 7.78 9.34 3.95
N ARG A 41 8.40 8.15 3.81
CA ARG A 41 8.61 7.49 2.51
C ARG A 41 7.27 7.17 1.84
N VAL A 42 6.32 6.62 2.59
CA VAL A 42 4.99 6.30 2.07
C VAL A 42 4.23 7.55 1.63
N ALA A 43 4.26 8.62 2.44
CA ALA A 43 3.66 9.89 2.07
C ALA A 43 4.28 10.50 0.80
N GLN A 44 5.60 10.34 0.62
CA GLN A 44 6.29 10.78 -0.60
C GLN A 44 5.89 9.95 -1.82
N LEU A 45 5.84 8.62 -1.69
CA LEU A 45 5.42 7.74 -2.79
C LEU A 45 3.99 8.04 -3.24
N ILE A 46 3.06 8.21 -2.29
CA ILE A 46 1.66 8.53 -2.59
C ILE A 46 1.52 9.90 -3.26
N ARG A 47 2.33 10.89 -2.84
CA ARG A 47 2.35 12.22 -3.47
C ARG A 47 2.89 12.18 -4.89
N ASP A 48 3.85 11.31 -5.16
CA ASP A 48 4.56 11.26 -6.44
C ASP A 48 3.73 10.55 -7.52
N LYS A 49 3.44 9.26 -7.31
CA LYS A 49 2.73 8.43 -8.31
C LYS A 49 2.02 7.20 -7.75
N TYR A 50 2.33 6.78 -6.53
CA TYR A 50 1.75 5.56 -5.99
C TYR A 50 0.31 5.82 -5.54
N ASN A 51 -0.56 4.85 -5.79
CA ASN A 51 -1.93 4.92 -5.29
C ASN A 51 -2.04 4.24 -3.93
N GLY A 52 -2.85 4.80 -3.04
CA GLY A 52 -3.30 4.06 -1.87
C GLY A 52 -4.22 2.94 -2.33
N CYS A 53 -4.01 1.72 -1.83
CA CYS A 53 -4.93 0.60 -2.07
C CYS A 53 -6.35 1.04 -1.72
N TYR A 54 -7.28 0.94 -2.66
CA TYR A 54 -8.67 1.39 -2.50
C TYR A 54 -9.29 0.88 -1.19
N TRP A 55 -9.01 -0.37 -0.82
CA TRP A 55 -9.55 -0.99 0.40
C TRP A 55 -8.88 -0.51 1.68
N CYS A 56 -7.58 -0.21 1.63
CA CYS A 56 -6.84 0.34 2.77
C CYS A 56 -7.06 1.86 2.92
N TYR A 57 -7.39 2.56 1.85
CA TYR A 57 -7.57 4.00 1.79
C TYR A 57 -8.98 4.37 1.35
N ARG A 58 -9.98 3.59 1.79
CA ARG A 58 -11.38 3.72 1.36
C ARG A 58 -11.94 5.13 1.51
N SER A 59 -11.55 5.83 2.59
CA SER A 59 -11.92 7.23 2.85
C SER A 59 -11.43 8.22 1.80
N GLN A 60 -10.46 7.85 0.96
CA GLN A 60 -9.96 8.66 -0.16
C GLN A 60 -10.74 8.41 -1.46
N HIS A 61 -11.64 7.43 -1.48
CA HIS A 61 -12.40 7.03 -2.68
C HIS A 61 -13.92 7.12 -2.50
N THR A 62 -14.41 7.67 -1.39
CA THR A 62 -15.82 8.02 -1.23
C THR A 62 -16.11 9.33 -1.94
N GLY A 63 -16.35 9.24 -3.25
CA GLY A 63 -17.17 10.18 -4.00
C GLY A 63 -18.64 9.81 -3.87
#